data_AF-A0A2N2INP8-F1
#
_entry.id   AF-A0A2N2INP8-F1
#
_cell.length_a   1.000
_cell.length_b   1.000
_cell.length_c   1.000
_cell.angle_alpha   90.00
_cell.angle_beta   90.00
_cell.angle_gamma   90.00
#
_symmetry.space_group_name_H-M   'P 1'
#
loop_
_entity.id
_entity.type
_entity.pdbx_description
1 polymer ?
#
loop_
_entity_poly.entity_id
_entity_poly.type
_entity_poly.pdbx_seq_one_letter_code
_entity_poly.pdbx_strand_id
1 'polypeptide(L)'
;TLDGLAGQLPYSSLPICPVVDARKNEIYTALYRCNAQGLPEKTTGPMVIKPERLQEFITTPTLLVGDGLPLYGRMLKELLGESALLAPQEICFARAAAIGSLAWGLFRQGSFLNPATAVPIYVRASDAELQFGERKKIAS
;
A
#
# COMPACT_ATOMS: atom_id res chain seq x y z
N THR A 1 -0.60 -2.69 6.47
CA THR A 1 -0.32 -1.26 6.29
C THR A 1 -1.08 -0.66 5.12
N LEU A 2 -0.91 -1.17 3.88
CA LEU A 2 -1.59 -0.62 2.68
C LEU A 2 -3.12 -0.58 2.84
N ASP A 3 -3.75 -1.69 3.25
CA ASP A 3 -5.19 -1.76 3.54
C ASP A 3 -5.62 -0.72 4.58
N GLY A 4 -4.77 -0.50 5.59
CA GLY A 4 -4.98 0.49 6.65
C GLY A 4 -4.95 1.92 6.15
N LEU A 5 -4.01 2.25 5.25
CA LEU A 5 -3.92 3.55 4.60
C LEU A 5 -5.11 3.80 3.67
N ALA A 6 -5.50 2.80 2.88
CA ALA A 6 -6.67 2.88 2.01
C ALA A 6 -7.97 3.03 2.82
N GLY A 7 -8.09 2.31 3.93
CA GLY A 7 -9.26 2.38 4.83
C GLY A 7 -9.43 3.70 5.57
N GLN A 8 -8.47 4.63 5.46
CA GLN A 8 -8.63 5.99 5.99
C GLN A 8 -9.49 6.88 5.10
N LEU A 9 -9.78 6.44 3.87
CA LEU A 9 -10.52 7.17 2.85
C LEU A 9 -11.82 6.42 2.50
N PRO A 10 -12.71 6.13 3.48
CA PRO A 10 -13.92 5.39 3.22
C PRO A 10 -14.83 6.17 2.25
N TYR A 11 -15.53 5.43 1.38
CA TYR A 11 -16.45 5.98 0.38
C TYR A 11 -15.81 6.91 -0.66
N SER A 12 -14.48 6.88 -0.83
CA SER A 12 -13.84 7.56 -1.96
C SER A 12 -14.45 7.08 -3.28
N SER A 13 -14.87 8.03 -4.13
CA SER A 13 -15.29 7.75 -5.51
C SER A 13 -14.10 7.52 -6.45
N LEU A 14 -12.89 7.91 -6.02
CA LEU A 14 -11.65 7.75 -6.76
C LEU A 14 -10.90 6.50 -6.32
N PRO A 15 -10.11 5.87 -7.22
CA PRO A 15 -9.14 4.86 -6.82
C PRO A 15 -8.18 5.41 -5.77
N ILE A 16 -7.69 4.51 -4.90
CA ILE A 16 -6.73 4.82 -3.84
C ILE A 16 -5.46 4.01 -4.09
N CYS A 17 -4.32 4.67 -3.99
CA CYS A 17 -3.01 4.07 -4.16
C CYS A 17 -2.11 4.42 -2.97
N PRO A 18 -1.95 3.48 -2.02
CA PRO A 18 -0.99 3.68 -0.95
C PRO A 18 0.45 3.72 -1.51
N VAL A 19 1.24 4.69 -1.05
CA VAL A 19 2.66 4.90 -1.42
C VAL A 19 3.49 4.84 -0.14
N VAL A 20 4.03 3.68 0.17
CA VAL A 20 4.81 3.44 1.39
C VAL A 20 6.29 3.29 1.02
N ASP A 21 7.18 4.00 1.71
CA ASP A 21 8.63 3.89 1.45
C ASP A 21 9.14 2.46 1.72
N ALA A 22 9.66 1.79 0.69
CA ALA A 22 10.25 0.46 0.79
C ALA A 22 11.78 0.50 0.91
N ARG A 23 12.37 1.69 1.02
CA ARG A 23 13.80 1.98 0.92
C ARG A 23 14.36 1.62 -0.45
N LYS A 24 15.67 1.85 -0.66
CA LYS A 24 16.39 1.54 -1.91
C LYS A 24 15.70 2.11 -3.18
N ASN A 25 15.06 3.27 -3.05
CA ASN A 25 14.29 3.92 -4.11
C ASN A 25 13.11 3.09 -4.65
N GLU A 26 12.47 2.32 -3.77
CA GLU A 26 11.29 1.52 -4.06
C GLU A 26 10.13 1.92 -3.13
N ILE A 27 8.91 1.57 -3.54
CA ILE A 27 7.70 1.75 -2.74
C ILE A 27 6.91 0.44 -2.65
N TYR A 28 6.31 0.22 -1.48
CA TYR A 28 5.22 -0.74 -1.33
C TYR A 28 3.92 -0.07 -1.76
N THR A 29 3.18 -0.71 -2.65
CA THR A 29 1.93 -0.15 -3.20
C THR A 29 0.93 -1.23 -3.61
N ALA A 30 -0.31 -0.81 -3.84
CA ALA A 30 -1.41 -1.55 -4.47
C ALA A 30 -2.50 -0.55 -4.85
N LEU A 31 -3.40 -0.93 -5.75
CA LEU A 31 -4.59 -0.13 -6.08
C LEU A 31 -5.80 -0.67 -5.34
N TYR A 32 -6.65 0.25 -4.90
CA TYR A 32 -7.88 -0.03 -4.17
C TYR A 32 -9.05 0.76 -4.74
N ARG A 33 -10.26 0.25 -4.52
CA ARG A 33 -11.53 0.98 -4.59
C ARG A 33 -12.34 0.70 -3.33
N CYS A 34 -13.18 1.64 -2.92
CA CYS A 34 -14.11 1.40 -1.83
C CYS A 34 -15.33 0.62 -2.33
N ASN A 35 -15.75 -0.39 -1.57
CA ASN A 35 -17.04 -1.05 -1.80
C ASN A 35 -18.21 -0.26 -1.21
N ALA A 36 -19.43 -0.79 -1.36
CA ALA A 36 -20.65 -0.14 -0.88
C ALA A 36 -20.68 0.10 0.64
N GLN A 37 -19.88 -0.64 1.41
CA GLN A 37 -19.75 -0.51 2.86
C GLN A 37 -18.60 0.44 3.25
N GLY A 38 -17.94 1.08 2.29
CA GLY A 38 -16.82 1.98 2.52
C GLY A 38 -15.51 1.26 2.86
N LEU A 39 -15.46 -0.06 2.70
CA LEU A 39 -14.25 -0.86 2.93
C LEU A 39 -13.38 -0.86 1.68
N PRO A 40 -12.04 -0.77 1.82
CA PRO A 40 -11.13 -0.82 0.69
C PRO A 40 -11.01 -2.25 0.15
N GLU A 41 -11.22 -2.40 -1.15
CA GLU A 41 -11.02 -3.64 -1.90
C GLU A 41 -9.86 -3.48 -2.86
N LYS A 42 -8.94 -4.44 -2.84
CA LYS A 42 -7.77 -4.48 -3.72
C LYS A 42 -8.21 -4.71 -5.16
N THR A 43 -7.80 -3.83 -6.07
CA THR A 43 -7.91 -4.06 -7.52
C THR A 43 -6.61 -4.63 -8.09
N THR A 44 -5.51 -4.52 -7.36
CA THR A 44 -4.24 -5.20 -7.66
C THR A 44 -3.66 -5.86 -6.42
N GLY A 45 -2.82 -6.88 -6.61
CA GLY A 45 -2.02 -7.45 -5.52
C GLY A 45 -1.00 -6.43 -4.98
N PRO A 46 -0.48 -6.63 -3.75
CA PRO A 46 0.60 -5.79 -3.22
C PRO A 46 1.86 -5.96 -4.06
N MET A 47 2.57 -4.85 -4.29
CA MET A 47 3.76 -4.79 -5.15
C MET A 47 4.87 -4.00 -4.47
N VAL A 48 6.13 -4.33 -4.80
CA VAL A 48 7.30 -3.47 -4.60
C VAL A 48 7.78 -3.02 -5.95
N ILE A 49 7.77 -1.72 -6.21
CA ILE A 49 8.18 -1.15 -7.49
C ILE A 49 8.96 0.14 -7.27
N LYS A 50 9.70 0.57 -8.30
CA LYS A 50 10.18 1.95 -8.33
C LYS A 50 8.99 2.91 -8.50
N PRO A 51 8.99 4.08 -7.85
CA PRO A 51 7.89 5.04 -7.94
C PRO A 51 7.51 5.45 -9.36
N GLU A 52 8.47 5.53 -10.28
CA GLU A 52 8.24 5.93 -11.68
C GLU A 52 7.37 4.92 -12.46
N ARG A 53 7.26 3.68 -11.96
CA ARG A 53 6.40 2.67 -12.57
C ARG A 53 4.92 2.88 -12.26
N LEU A 54 4.55 3.79 -11.35
CA LEU A 54 3.14 4.05 -11.05
C LEU A 54 2.35 4.56 -12.26
N GLN A 55 3.00 5.19 -13.24
CA GLN A 55 2.36 5.60 -14.50
C GLN A 55 1.82 4.41 -15.32
N GLU A 56 2.36 3.20 -15.12
CA GLU A 56 1.88 1.99 -15.78
C GLU A 56 0.49 1.57 -15.25
N PHE A 57 0.14 1.99 -14.03
CA PHE A 57 -1.08 1.56 -13.32
C PHE A 57 -2.10 2.69 -13.12
N ILE A 58 -1.64 3.94 -13.05
CA ILE A 58 -2.48 5.11 -12.77
C ILE A 58 -2.79 5.83 -14.07
N THR A 59 -3.98 5.54 -14.62
CA THR A 59 -4.49 6.15 -15.85
C THR A 59 -5.65 7.12 -15.62
N THR A 60 -6.13 7.23 -14.39
CA THR A 60 -7.25 8.10 -13.99
C THR A 60 -6.93 8.81 -12.67
N PRO A 61 -7.60 9.93 -12.34
CA PRO A 61 -7.44 10.62 -11.07
C PRO A 61 -7.51 9.66 -9.88
N THR A 62 -6.41 9.54 -9.15
CA THR A 62 -6.18 8.56 -8.09
C THR A 62 -5.64 9.26 -6.85
N LEU A 63 -6.23 8.95 -5.69
CA LEU A 63 -5.75 9.43 -4.40
C LEU A 63 -4.50 8.66 -3.99
N LEU A 64 -3.36 9.34 -3.90
CA LEU A 64 -2.13 8.78 -3.37
C LEU A 64 -2.06 9.07 -1.88
N VAL A 65 -1.70 8.08 -1.05
CA VAL A 65 -1.60 8.26 0.42
C VAL A 65 -0.46 7.43 0.99
N GLY A 66 0.32 7.96 1.93
CA GLY A 66 1.37 7.17 2.58
C GLY A 66 2.62 7.96 2.91
N ASP A 67 3.50 7.35 3.71
CA ASP A 67 4.75 7.94 4.20
C ASP A 67 5.83 8.07 3.13
N GLY A 68 5.64 7.49 1.94
CA GLY A 68 6.49 7.73 0.78
C GLY A 68 6.19 9.06 0.08
N LEU A 69 5.05 9.70 0.33
CA LEU A 69 4.67 10.94 -0.36
C LEU A 69 5.56 12.15 -0.05
N PRO A 70 6.05 12.38 1.18
CA PRO A 70 7.03 13.43 1.44
C PRO A 70 8.32 13.29 0.59
N LEU A 71 8.70 12.06 0.25
CA LEU A 71 9.90 11.78 -0.54
C LEU A 71 9.64 11.81 -2.06
N TYR A 72 8.55 11.20 -2.50
CA TYR A 72 8.27 10.97 -3.93
C TYR A 72 7.17 11.85 -4.50
N GLY A 73 6.40 12.57 -3.68
CA GLY A 73 5.17 13.26 -4.10
C GLY A 73 5.37 14.29 -5.19
N ARG A 74 6.45 15.08 -5.14
CA ARG A 74 6.79 16.04 -6.19
C ARG A 74 7.03 15.35 -7.54
N MET A 75 7.89 14.34 -7.54
CA MET A 75 8.19 13.56 -8.74
C MET A 75 6.93 12.89 -9.28
N LEU A 76 6.10 12.30 -8.41
CA LEU A 76 4.84 11.66 -8.81
C LEU A 76 3.84 12.65 -9.40
N LYS A 77 3.80 13.90 -8.90
CA LYS A 77 2.99 14.98 -9.49
C LYS A 77 3.51 15.39 -10.87
N GLU A 78 4.82 15.49 -11.06
CA GLU A 78 5.43 15.80 -12.34
C GLU A 78 5.20 14.67 -13.37
N LEU A 79 5.24 13.41 -12.90
CA LEU A 79 5.07 12.22 -13.74
C LEU A 79 3.61 11.95 -14.14
N LEU A 80 2.68 12.06 -13.20
CA LEU A 80 1.28 11.64 -13.37
C LEU A 80 0.34 12.83 -13.63
N GLY A 81 0.79 14.07 -13.43
CA GLY A 81 0.01 15.29 -13.62
C GLY A 81 -1.26 15.32 -12.76
N GLU A 82 -2.38 15.63 -13.40
CA GLU A 82 -3.71 15.70 -12.78
C GLU A 82 -4.20 14.34 -12.25
N SER A 83 -3.62 13.23 -12.71
CA SER A 83 -3.99 11.89 -12.23
C SER A 83 -3.48 11.60 -10.81
N ALA A 84 -2.47 12.33 -10.32
CA ALA A 84 -1.97 12.16 -8.95
C ALA A 84 -2.61 13.17 -8.00
N LEU A 85 -3.54 12.71 -7.18
CA LEU A 85 -4.12 13.53 -6.11
C LEU A 85 -3.44 13.15 -4.78
N LEU A 86 -2.52 13.98 -4.31
CA LEU A 86 -1.76 13.67 -3.10
C LEU A 86 -2.60 13.95 -1.86
N ALA A 87 -2.74 12.94 -1.00
CA ALA A 87 -3.32 13.10 0.32
C ALA A 87 -2.47 14.08 1.17
N PRO A 88 -3.11 14.84 2.06
CA PRO A 88 -2.39 15.76 2.93
C PRO A 88 -1.64 14.96 4.02
N GLN A 89 -0.58 15.56 4.57
CA GLN A 89 0.43 14.86 5.37
C GLN A 89 -0.15 14.22 6.64
N GLU A 90 -1.23 14.79 7.18
CA GLU A 90 -1.87 14.37 8.43
C GLU A 90 -2.47 12.97 8.34
N ILE A 91 -2.70 12.46 7.11
CA ILE A 91 -3.25 11.12 6.86
C ILE A 91 -2.27 10.19 6.14
N CYS A 92 -0.99 10.56 6.01
CA CYS A 92 0.02 9.72 5.37
C CYS A 92 0.44 8.50 6.19
N PHE A 93 -0.01 8.37 7.45
CA PHE A 93 0.22 7.19 8.29
C PHE A 93 -1.09 6.50 8.62
N ALA A 94 -1.06 5.17 8.70
CA ALA A 94 -2.25 4.40 9.06
C ALA A 94 -2.63 4.67 10.52
N ARG A 95 -3.84 5.21 10.75
CA ARG A 95 -4.36 5.48 12.09
C ARG A 95 -5.00 4.25 12.71
N ALA A 96 -4.82 4.10 14.02
CA ALA A 96 -5.43 3.02 14.80
C ALA A 96 -6.95 2.95 14.63
N ALA A 97 -7.64 4.10 14.57
CA ALA A 97 -9.08 4.14 14.34
C ALA A 97 -9.50 3.54 12.99
N ALA A 98 -8.72 3.76 11.93
CA ALA A 98 -8.98 3.16 10.63
C ALA A 98 -8.75 1.64 10.67
N ILE A 99 -7.65 1.20 11.28
CA ILE A 99 -7.38 -0.24 11.49
C ILE A 99 -8.52 -0.91 12.28
N GLY A 100 -8.96 -0.30 13.38
CA GLY A 100 -10.06 -0.82 14.19
C GLY A 100 -11.38 -0.90 13.42
N SER A 101 -11.67 0.11 12.59
CA SER A 101 -12.88 0.12 11.74
C SER A 101 -12.84 -0.97 10.67
N LEU A 102 -11.67 -1.19 10.05
CA LEU A 102 -11.47 -2.30 9.10
C LEU A 102 -11.64 -3.66 9.79
N ALA A 103 -11.00 -3.84 10.95
CA ALA A 103 -11.11 -5.08 11.73
C ALA A 103 -12.56 -5.36 12.14
N TRP A 104 -13.30 -4.32 12.55
CA TRP A 104 -14.72 -4.43 12.87
C TRP A 104 -15.57 -4.83 11.65
N GLY A 105 -15.29 -4.25 10.47
CA GLY A 105 -15.94 -4.62 9.22
C GLY A 105 -15.73 -6.10 8.88
N LEU A 106 -14.48 -6.57 8.95
CA LEU A 106 -14.11 -7.98 8.70
C LEU A 106 -14.77 -8.93 9.72
N PHE A 107 -14.77 -8.55 11.01
CA PHE A 107 -15.42 -9.32 12.06
C PHE A 107 -16.91 -9.53 11.79
N ARG A 108 -17.63 -8.46 11.37
CA ARG A 108 -19.05 -8.55 11.02
C ARG A 108 -19.34 -9.41 9.79
N GLN A 109 -18.37 -9.60 8.91
CA GLN A 109 -18.47 -10.46 7.74
C GLN A 109 -18.11 -11.92 8.05
N GLY A 110 -17.76 -12.25 9.30
CA GLY A 110 -17.25 -13.58 9.67
C GLY A 110 -15.87 -13.88 9.11
N SER A 111 -15.14 -12.85 8.64
CA SER A 111 -13.80 -12.99 8.09
C SER A 111 -12.77 -12.92 9.21
N PHE A 112 -12.35 -14.09 9.69
CA PHE A 112 -11.40 -14.22 10.78
C PHE A 112 -10.07 -14.77 10.28
N LEU A 113 -8.98 -14.17 10.76
CA LEU A 113 -7.66 -14.77 10.66
C LEU A 113 -7.41 -15.62 11.90
N ASN A 114 -6.99 -16.87 11.73
CA ASN A 114 -6.51 -17.66 12.86
C ASN A 114 -5.17 -17.06 13.34
N PRO A 115 -5.07 -16.57 14.60
CA PRO A 115 -3.84 -15.97 15.10
C PRO A 115 -2.64 -16.92 15.05
N ALA A 116 -2.85 -18.22 15.22
CA ALA A 116 -1.79 -19.23 15.19
C ALA A 116 -1.18 -19.43 13.78
N THR A 117 -1.89 -19.02 12.72
CA THR A 117 -1.44 -19.13 11.33
C THR A 117 -1.22 -17.77 10.67
N ALA A 118 -1.33 -16.68 11.43
CA ALA A 118 -1.16 -15.33 10.94
C ALA A 118 0.33 -15.11 10.56
N VAL A 119 0.60 -14.98 9.27
CA VAL A 119 1.94 -14.70 8.76
C VAL A 119 2.01 -13.30 8.15
N PRO A 120 3.12 -12.58 8.32
CA PRO A 120 3.35 -11.33 7.59
C PRO A 120 3.32 -11.56 6.08
N ILE A 121 2.73 -10.63 5.34
CA ILE A 121 2.78 -10.64 3.86
C ILE A 121 4.14 -10.08 3.43
N TYR A 122 5.04 -10.96 3.02
CA TYR A 122 6.36 -10.58 2.50
C TYR A 122 6.28 -10.33 1.00
N VAL A 123 6.15 -9.05 0.60
CA VAL A 123 6.17 -8.64 -0.82
C VAL A 123 7.60 -8.61 -1.38
N ARG A 124 8.60 -8.60 -0.48
CA ARG A 124 10.02 -8.76 -0.76
C ARG A 124 10.56 -9.86 0.16
N ALA A 125 11.44 -10.72 -0.34
CA ALA A 125 12.25 -11.57 0.53
C ALA A 125 13.03 -10.68 1.50
N SER A 126 13.08 -11.05 2.77
CA SER A 126 13.80 -10.28 3.78
C SER A 126 15.28 -10.14 3.40
N ASP A 127 15.92 -9.02 3.79
CA ASP A 127 17.38 -8.86 3.57
C ASP A 127 18.18 -10.03 4.19
N ALA A 128 17.66 -10.66 5.25
CA ALA A 128 18.22 -11.87 5.86
C ALA A 128 18.15 -13.10 4.94
N GLU A 129 17.03 -13.31 4.25
CA GLU A 129 16.89 -14.39 3.27
C GLU A 129 17.75 -14.15 2.02
N LEU A 130 17.90 -12.89 1.59
CA LEU A 130 18.79 -12.52 0.49
C LEU A 130 20.27 -12.79 0.86
N GLN A 131 20.72 -12.37 2.05
CA GLN A 131 22.08 -12.63 2.53
C GLN A 131 22.37 -14.12 2.77
N PHE A 132 21.38 -14.89 3.25
CA PHE A 132 21.53 -16.35 3.40
C PHE A 132 21.66 -17.07 2.05
N GLY A 133 20.95 -16.61 1.02
CA GLY A 133 21.06 -17.13 -0.34
C GLY A 133 22.41 -16.85 -1.00
N GLU A 134 22.97 -15.65 -0.79
CA GLU A 134 24.30 -15.27 -1.31
C GLU A 134 25.43 -16.09 -0.68
N ARG A 135 25.37 -16.35 0.63
CA ARG A 135 26.38 -17.16 1.34
C ARG A 135 26.44 -18.61 0.85
N LYS A 136 25.33 -19.21 0.42
CA LYS A 136 25.33 -20.57 -0.14
C LYS A 136 25.95 -20.64 -1.54
N LYS A 137 25.80 -19.60 -2.36
CA LYS A 137 26.41 -19.56 -3.71
C LYS A 137 27.93 -19.37 -3.69
N ILE A 138 28.47 -18.75 -2.65
CA ILE A 138 29.92 -18.55 -2.49
C ILE A 138 30.60 -19.81 -1.92
N ALA A 139 29.81 -20.70 -1.28
CA ALA A 139 30.28 -21.93 -0.66
C ALA A 139 30.00 -23.20 -1.50
N SER A 140 29.65 -23.04 -2.78
CA SER A 140 29.46 -24.13 -3.76
C SER A 140 30.43 -23.94 -4.92
#